data_AF-A0A1I2H1A1-F1
#
_entry.id   AF-A0A1I2H1A1-F1
#
_cell.length_a   1.000
_cell.length_b   1.000
_cell.length_c   1.000
_cell.angle_alpha   90.00
_cell.angle_beta   90.00
_cell.angle_gamma   90.00
#
_symmetry.space_group_name_H-M   'P 1'
#
loop_
_entity.id
_entity.type
_entity.pdbx_description
1 polymer ?
#
loop_
_entity_poly.entity_id
_entity_poly.type
_entity_poly.pdbx_seq_one_letter_code
_entity_poly.pdbx_strand_id
1 'polypeptide(L)'
;MITVIDVWPIIKARMLLQDDALQPLIDTYIAEIEHRILHYCGIESLPRGLLFTWASMTIDAVRVDLANVEEVEDTVGESANVKVGDTSVSAGSAAGGVINTGKAIIEEVVLNYKHDLNRYRKMRW
;
A
#
# COMPACT_ATOMS: atom_id res chain seq x y z
N MET A 1 -15.26 8.53 -11.12
CA MET A 1 -13.89 8.78 -10.65
C MET A 1 -13.90 8.43 -9.17
N ILE A 2 -12.97 7.61 -8.71
CA ILE A 2 -12.83 7.34 -7.26
C ILE A 2 -11.98 8.47 -6.69
N THR A 3 -12.24 8.87 -5.44
CA THR A 3 -11.40 9.80 -4.69
C THR A 3 -10.95 9.17 -3.37
N VAL A 4 -9.97 9.79 -2.70
CA VAL A 4 -9.43 9.36 -1.39
C VAL A 4 -10.53 9.01 -0.37
N ILE A 5 -11.63 9.77 -0.38
CA ILE A 5 -12.75 9.58 0.56
C ILE A 5 -13.49 8.24 0.40
N ASP A 6 -13.43 7.64 -0.80
CA ASP A 6 -14.07 6.36 -1.10
C ASP A 6 -13.21 5.18 -0.61
N VAL A 7 -11.90 5.40 -0.42
CA VAL A 7 -10.92 4.36 -0.09
C VAL A 7 -10.76 4.21 1.42
N TRP A 8 -10.70 5.34 2.14
CA TRP A 8 -10.58 5.38 3.61
C TRP A 8 -11.53 4.41 4.35
N PRO A 9 -12.85 4.39 4.10
CA PRO A 9 -13.75 3.49 4.82
C PRO A 9 -13.44 2.01 4.60
N ILE A 10 -12.91 1.65 3.42
CA ILE A 10 -12.51 0.27 3.10
C ILE A 10 -11.26 -0.10 3.90
N ILE A 11 -10.29 0.81 3.97
CA ILE A 11 -9.04 0.61 4.72
C ILE A 11 -9.35 0.51 6.22
N LYS A 12 -10.13 1.44 6.77
CA LYS A 12 -10.57 1.44 8.16
C LYS A 12 -11.22 0.11 8.55
N ALA A 13 -12.15 -0.37 7.72
CA ALA A 13 -12.83 -1.65 7.96
C ALA A 13 -11.88 -2.85 7.88
N ARG A 14 -10.92 -2.86 6.95
CA ARG A 14 -9.98 -3.99 6.76
C ARG A 14 -8.85 -4.03 7.78
N MET A 15 -8.44 -2.88 8.30
CA MET A 15 -7.41 -2.78 9.33
C MET A 15 -7.97 -2.83 10.76
N LEU A 16 -9.30 -2.90 10.93
CA LEU A 16 -9.98 -2.93 12.23
C LEU A 16 -9.60 -1.74 13.14
N LEU A 17 -9.32 -0.58 12.53
CA LEU A 17 -8.96 0.66 13.21
C LEU A 17 -10.16 1.17 14.02
N GLN A 18 -9.99 1.26 15.34
CA GLN A 18 -11.01 1.78 16.26
C GLN A 18 -11.08 3.32 16.19
N ASP A 19 -9.91 3.97 16.11
CA ASP A 19 -9.76 5.43 16.10
C ASP A 19 -9.19 5.95 14.77
N ASP A 20 -9.54 7.19 14.43
CA ASP A 20 -9.07 7.89 13.22
C ASP A 20 -7.72 8.60 13.42
N ALA A 21 -6.96 8.25 14.48
CA ALA A 21 -5.69 8.87 14.80
C ALA A 21 -4.64 8.71 13.69
N LEU A 22 -4.65 7.57 12.99
CA LEU A 22 -3.74 7.27 11.88
C LEU A 22 -4.28 7.76 10.52
N GLN A 23 -5.48 8.34 10.48
CA GLN A 23 -6.10 8.80 9.23
C GLN A 23 -5.20 9.77 8.44
N PRO A 24 -4.61 10.82 9.05
CA PRO A 24 -3.78 11.77 8.29
C PRO A 24 -2.54 11.11 7.68
N LEU A 25 -1.97 10.11 8.36
CA LEU A 25 -0.83 9.36 7.87
C LEU A 25 -1.25 8.43 6.74
N ILE A 26 -2.32 7.64 6.91
CA ILE A 26 -2.79 6.73 5.88
C ILE A 26 -3.23 7.48 4.62
N ASP A 27 -3.82 8.66 4.77
CA ASP A 27 -4.20 9.53 3.64
C ASP A 27 -2.99 9.90 2.75
N THR A 28 -1.77 10.05 3.31
CA THR A 28 -0.57 10.29 2.49
C THR A 28 -0.21 9.07 1.65
N TYR A 29 -0.31 7.86 2.21
CA TYR A 29 -0.10 6.62 1.46
C TYR A 29 -1.19 6.41 0.40
N ILE A 30 -2.45 6.72 0.71
CA ILE A 30 -3.55 6.64 -0.26
C ILE A 30 -3.22 7.51 -1.47
N ALA A 31 -2.84 8.77 -1.25
CA ALA A 31 -2.47 9.70 -2.32
C ALA A 31 -1.23 9.22 -3.09
N GLU A 32 -0.19 8.75 -2.41
CA GLU A 32 1.03 8.28 -3.07
C GLU A 32 0.76 7.08 -3.98
N ILE A 33 -0.01 6.09 -3.50
CA ILE A 33 -0.38 4.92 -4.30
C ILE A 33 -1.25 5.33 -5.49
N GLU A 34 -2.17 6.27 -5.34
CA GLU A 34 -2.93 6.82 -6.46
C GLU A 34 -2.01 7.39 -7.54
N HIS A 35 -1.08 8.28 -7.17
CA HIS A 35 -0.13 8.86 -8.12
C HIS A 35 0.70 7.79 -8.83
N ARG A 36 1.13 6.74 -8.13
CA ARG A 36 1.88 5.63 -8.72
C ARG A 36 1.04 4.80 -9.68
N ILE A 37 -0.22 4.49 -9.33
CA ILE A 37 -1.13 3.76 -10.23
C ILE A 37 -1.39 4.58 -11.50
N LEU A 38 -1.68 5.88 -11.37
CA LEU A 38 -1.89 6.78 -12.49
C LEU A 38 -0.66 6.82 -13.42
N HIS A 39 0.52 6.97 -12.84
CA HIS A 39 1.78 6.96 -13.56
C HIS A 39 2.04 5.62 -14.30
N TYR A 40 1.85 4.50 -13.60
CA TYR A 40 2.05 3.16 -14.18
C TYR A 40 1.09 2.85 -15.32
N CYS A 41 -0.21 3.16 -15.12
CA CYS A 41 -1.25 2.89 -16.10
C CYS A 41 -1.25 3.90 -17.26
N GLY A 42 -0.62 5.08 -17.07
CA GLY A 42 -0.66 6.17 -18.04
C GLY A 42 -2.07 6.76 -18.19
N ILE A 43 -2.81 6.86 -17.09
CA ILE A 43 -4.18 7.38 -17.06
C ILE A 43 -4.25 8.60 -16.14
N GLU A 44 -5.19 9.52 -16.41
CA GLU A 44 -5.36 10.76 -15.64
C GLU A 44 -6.28 10.58 -14.42
N SER A 45 -7.06 9.50 -14.38
CA SER A 45 -8.00 9.25 -13.29
C SER A 45 -8.23 7.76 -13.05
N LEU A 46 -8.44 7.39 -11.78
CA LEU A 46 -8.67 6.00 -11.38
C LEU A 46 -10.10 5.54 -11.69
N PRO A 47 -10.27 4.45 -12.47
CA PRO A 47 -11.56 3.84 -12.73
C PRO A 47 -12.10 3.11 -11.49
N ARG A 48 -13.43 3.04 -11.36
CA ARG A 48 -14.12 2.36 -10.24
C ARG A 48 -13.67 0.91 -10.00
N GLY A 49 -13.25 0.22 -11.05
CA GLY A 49 -12.78 -1.17 -10.97
C GLY A 49 -11.47 -1.35 -10.20
N LEU A 50 -10.71 -0.27 -9.93
CA LEU A 50 -9.47 -0.31 -9.16
C LEU A 50 -9.66 0.06 -7.67
N LEU A 51 -10.89 0.33 -7.21
CA LEU A 51 -11.15 0.76 -5.83
C LEU A 51 -10.55 -0.20 -4.79
N PHE A 52 -10.89 -1.49 -4.91
CA PHE A 52 -10.41 -2.50 -3.97
C PHE A 52 -8.93 -2.80 -4.15
N THR A 53 -8.40 -2.72 -5.37
CA THR A 53 -6.97 -2.87 -5.64
C THR A 53 -6.18 -1.75 -4.98
N TRP A 54 -6.60 -0.50 -5.16
CA TRP A 54 -6.01 0.67 -4.52
C TRP A 54 -6.02 0.54 -3.00
N ALA A 55 -7.18 0.21 -2.40
CA ALA A 55 -7.26 -0.01 -0.96
C ALA A 55 -6.32 -1.12 -0.47
N SER A 56 -6.20 -2.23 -1.22
CA SER A 56 -5.32 -3.35 -0.85
C SER A 56 -3.85 -2.95 -0.95
N MET A 57 -3.46 -2.26 -2.03
CA MET A 57 -2.12 -1.72 -2.21
C MET A 57 -1.72 -0.75 -1.08
N THR A 58 -2.62 0.12 -0.66
CA THR A 58 -2.35 1.02 0.47
C THR A 58 -2.18 0.25 1.77
N ILE A 59 -3.04 -0.73 2.06
CA ILE A 59 -2.92 -1.56 3.27
C ILE A 59 -1.58 -2.30 3.28
N ASP A 60 -1.15 -2.86 2.15
CA ASP A 60 0.12 -3.56 2.06
C ASP A 60 1.31 -2.61 2.26
N ALA A 61 1.28 -1.42 1.64
CA ALA A 61 2.30 -0.41 1.84
C ALA A 61 2.40 0.04 3.30
N VAL A 62 1.26 0.32 3.94
CA VAL A 62 1.17 0.69 5.35
C VAL A 62 1.68 -0.45 6.24
N ARG A 63 1.28 -1.70 5.98
CA ARG A 63 1.74 -2.85 6.77
C ARG A 63 3.24 -3.07 6.68
N VAL A 64 3.82 -2.97 5.49
CA VAL A 64 5.26 -3.19 5.31
C VAL A 64 6.07 -2.01 5.87
N ASP A 65 5.63 -0.78 5.65
CA ASP A 65 6.36 0.40 6.12
C ASP A 65 6.27 0.57 7.64
N LEU A 66 5.09 0.38 8.25
CA LEU A 66 4.93 0.47 9.71
C LEU A 66 5.48 -0.76 10.45
N ALA A 67 5.56 -1.95 9.82
CA ALA A 67 6.23 -3.11 10.43
C ALA A 67 7.75 -2.91 10.60
N ASN A 68 8.34 -1.97 9.87
CA ASN A 68 9.77 -1.61 10.00
C ASN A 68 10.01 -0.47 11.02
N VAL A 69 8.96 0.03 11.69
CA VAL A 69 9.08 1.03 12.75
C VAL A 69 9.01 0.31 14.10
N GLU A 70 10.17 -0.08 14.64
CA GLU A 70 10.35 -0.76 15.95
C GLU A 70 9.73 -0.01 17.16
N GLU A 71 9.19 1.19 16.99
CA GLU A 71 8.50 1.93 18.06
C GLU A 71 6.98 1.62 18.15
N VAL A 72 6.47 0.69 17.32
CA VAL A 72 5.07 0.20 17.34
C VAL A 72 5.01 -1.32 17.54
N GLU A 73 6.02 -1.92 18.16
CA GLU A 73 6.00 -3.36 18.48
C GLU A 73 4.97 -3.70 19.59
N ASP A 74 4.58 -2.72 20.41
CA ASP A 74 3.72 -2.95 21.59
C ASP A 74 2.21 -2.80 21.32
N THR A 75 1.78 -2.28 20.16
CA THR A 75 0.35 -2.05 19.85
C THR A 75 -0.22 -2.97 18.78
N VAL A 76 0.63 -3.54 17.92
CA VAL A 76 0.21 -4.50 16.89
C VAL A 76 0.74 -5.86 17.30
N GLY A 77 -0.05 -6.55 18.12
CA GLY A 77 0.30 -7.83 18.69
C GLY A 77 0.91 -8.80 17.68
N GLU A 78 2.04 -9.36 18.10
CA GLU A 78 2.73 -10.55 17.58
C GLU A 78 2.98 -10.55 16.07
N SER A 79 4.25 -10.30 15.72
CA SER A 79 4.90 -10.45 14.43
C SER A 79 4.33 -11.60 13.59
N ALA A 80 3.24 -11.32 12.88
CA ALA A 80 2.63 -12.27 11.98
C ALA A 80 3.49 -12.30 10.73
N ASN A 81 4.26 -13.38 10.57
CA ASN A 81 4.85 -13.78 9.31
C ASN A 81 3.69 -13.94 8.29
N VAL A 82 3.36 -12.88 7.55
CA VAL A 82 2.25 -12.91 6.60
C VAL A 82 2.72 -13.63 5.35
N LYS A 83 2.48 -14.94 5.32
CA LYS A 83 2.66 -15.76 4.13
C LYS A 83 1.49 -15.52 3.18
N VAL A 84 1.58 -14.47 2.36
CA VAL A 84 0.73 -14.30 1.17
C VAL A 84 1.30 -15.24 0.09
N GLY A 85 0.44 -15.98 -0.62
CA GLY A 85 0.82 -17.09 -1.51
C GLY A 85 2.11 -16.91 -2.33
N ASP A 86 2.91 -17.98 -2.36
CA ASP A 86 4.23 -18.13 -3.02
C ASP A 86 5.34 -17.09 -2.73
N THR A 87 5.08 -16.00 -2.00
CA THR A 87 6.11 -15.04 -1.59
C THR A 87 6.21 -14.96 -0.07
N SER A 88 7.33 -15.48 0.46
CA SER A 88 7.69 -15.28 1.87
C SER A 88 8.42 -13.94 1.98
N VAL A 89 7.79 -12.92 2.57
CA VAL A 89 8.48 -11.66 2.91
C VAL A 89 9.29 -11.90 4.18
N SER A 90 10.60 -12.07 4.00
CA SER A 90 11.52 -12.17 5.13
C SER A 90 11.87 -10.75 5.55
N ALA A 91 11.37 -10.30 6.70
CA ALA A 91 11.83 -9.07 7.35
C ALA A 91 13.26 -9.30 7.87
N GLY A 92 14.22 -9.28 6.94
CA GLY A 92 15.65 -9.38 7.24
C GLY A 92 16.15 -8.03 7.72
N SER A 93 16.53 -7.96 8.99
CA SER A 93 17.18 -6.83 9.65
C SER A 93 18.30 -6.24 8.77
N ALA A 94 18.06 -5.08 8.18
CA ALA A 94 19.09 -4.28 7.52
C ALA A 94 19.39 -3.07 8.40
N ALA A 95 20.28 -3.29 9.37
CA ALA A 95 20.94 -2.22 10.11
C ALA A 95 21.68 -1.29 9.13
N GLY A 96 21.35 0.00 9.18
CA GLY A 96 22.18 1.08 8.62
C GLY A 96 21.89 1.48 7.18
N GLY A 97 20.85 2.29 6.96
CA GLY A 97 20.62 2.93 5.66
C GLY A 97 19.29 3.65 5.53
N VAL A 98 19.05 4.68 6.35
CA VAL A 98 17.87 5.55 6.25
C VAL A 98 17.96 6.40 4.97
N ILE A 99 17.62 5.90 3.78
CA ILE A 99 17.17 6.79 2.69
C ILE A 99 16.32 6.18 1.53
N ASN A 100 16.26 4.86 1.29
CA ASN A 100 15.62 4.33 0.07
C ASN A 100 14.57 3.20 0.25
N THR A 101 14.31 2.75 1.47
CA THR A 101 13.47 1.57 1.75
C THR A 101 12.01 1.81 1.38
N GLY A 102 11.41 2.93 1.76
CA GLY A 102 10.00 3.24 1.47
C GLY A 102 9.69 3.29 -0.03
N LYS A 103 10.59 3.86 -0.85
CA LYS A 103 10.39 3.90 -2.31
C LYS A 103 10.43 2.50 -2.92
N ALA A 104 11.38 1.66 -2.50
CA ALA A 104 11.55 0.29 -2.97
C ALA A 104 10.37 -0.60 -2.56
N ILE A 105 9.88 -0.48 -1.31
CA ILE A 105 8.71 -1.19 -0.79
C ILE A 105 7.47 -0.84 -1.60
N ILE A 106 7.22 0.45 -1.82
CA ILE A 106 6.03 0.86 -2.56
C ILE A 106 6.15 0.49 -4.04
N GLU A 107 7.37 0.47 -4.62
CA GLU A 107 7.58 -0.10 -5.95
C GLU A 107 7.24 -1.59 -5.96
N GLU A 108 7.75 -2.38 -5.01
CA GLU A 108 7.47 -3.82 -4.87
C GLU A 108 5.96 -4.11 -4.75
N VAL A 109 5.24 -3.35 -3.92
CA VAL A 109 3.78 -3.43 -3.83
C VAL A 109 3.15 -3.19 -5.19
N VAL A 110 3.52 -2.12 -5.91
CA VAL A 110 3.01 -1.88 -7.27
C VAL A 110 3.36 -3.03 -8.23
N LEU A 111 4.55 -3.64 -8.11
CA LEU A 111 4.93 -4.76 -8.96
C LEU A 111 4.06 -6.01 -8.71
N ASN A 112 3.65 -6.26 -7.47
CA ASN A 112 2.80 -7.39 -7.10
C ASN A 112 1.39 -7.28 -7.70
N TYR A 113 0.85 -6.07 -7.83
CA TYR A 113 -0.49 -5.83 -8.40
C TYR A 113 -0.48 -5.59 -9.93
N LYS A 114 0.66 -5.79 -10.61
CA LYS A 114 0.79 -5.60 -12.07
C LYS A 114 -0.28 -6.30 -12.89
N HIS A 115 -0.68 -7.51 -12.50
CA HIS A 115 -1.69 -8.27 -13.24
C HIS A 115 -3.02 -7.52 -13.31
N ASP A 116 -3.45 -6.91 -12.20
CA ASP A 116 -4.69 -6.15 -12.13
C ASP A 116 -4.55 -4.77 -12.78
N LEU A 117 -3.39 -4.14 -12.64
CA LEU A 117 -3.10 -2.82 -13.22
C LEU A 117 -2.94 -2.87 -14.75
N ASN A 118 -2.37 -3.95 -15.30
CA ASN A 118 -2.15 -4.10 -16.74
C ASN A 118 -3.44 -4.04 -17.55
N ARG A 119 -4.58 -4.45 -16.97
CA ARG A 119 -5.90 -4.35 -17.63
C ARG A 119 -6.30 -2.91 -17.94
N TYR A 120 -5.82 -1.94 -17.16
CA TYR A 120 -6.15 -0.52 -17.28
C TYR A 120 -5.02 0.31 -17.89
N ARG A 121 -3.88 -0.32 -18.22
CA ARG A 121 -2.71 0.36 -18.76
C ARG A 121 -2.94 0.74 -20.22
N LYS A 122 -2.83 2.04 -20.52
CA LYS A 122 -2.79 2.53 -21.90
C LYS A 122 -1.36 2.43 -22.42
N MET A 123 -1.09 1.48 -23.32
CA MET A 123 0.18 1.48 -24.04
C MET A 123 0.23 2.71 -24.95
N ARG A 124 1.13 3.64 -24.63
CA ARG A 124 1.54 4.71 -25.54
C ARG A 124 2.57 4.08 -26.49
N TRP A 125 2.20 4.02 -27.76
CA TRP A 125 3.07 3.66 -28.88
C TRP A 125 3.77 4.91 -29.38
#